data_AF-A0A4Q0QAK9-F1
#
_entry.id   AF-A0A4Q0QAK9-F1
#
_cell.length_a   1.000
_cell.length_b   1.000
_cell.length_c   1.000
_cell.angle_alpha   90.00
_cell.angle_beta   90.00
_cell.angle_gamma   90.00
#
_symmetry.space_group_name_H-M   'P 1'
#
loop_
_entity.id
_entity.type
_entity.pdbx_description
1 polymer ?
#
loop_
_entity_poly.entity_id
_entity_poly.type
_entity_poly.pdbx_seq_one_letter_code
_entity_poly.pdbx_strand_id
1 'polypeptide(L)'
;MPEEITARDRRIALHEAAHLTVGRALGATYGGATIEEDAALGFSGLCWGPDFESRFAGEASTVIEQIDQLMPGDGDARDEVAEIYQHVFTRVVELTAGSEAEKLHFGEAWAASDDRQQERQLARLIVSSPQAAEAFIAACASEARAILERLAHVLEALTAALLTHRTLDGAQIDETISRAVATRQLADDRERRRRWQQVLDSADSFKAEPYRA
;
A
#
# COMPACT_ATOMS: atom_id res chain seq x y z
N MET A 1 -3.54 -26.58 -19.04
CA MET A 1 -2.71 -25.52 -19.65
C MET A 1 -2.66 -24.40 -18.62
N PRO A 2 -1.50 -23.95 -18.14
CA PRO A 2 -1.45 -22.74 -17.32
C PRO A 2 -2.09 -21.60 -18.11
N GLU A 3 -3.01 -20.85 -17.50
CA GLU A 3 -3.51 -19.63 -18.13
C GLU A 3 -2.34 -18.67 -18.41
N GLU A 4 -2.37 -18.04 -19.58
CA GLU A 4 -1.35 -17.08 -19.99
C GLU A 4 -1.50 -15.80 -19.16
N ILE A 5 -0.46 -15.43 -18.41
CA ILE A 5 -0.44 -14.17 -17.64
C ILE A 5 -0.43 -13.00 -18.60
N THR A 6 -1.50 -12.21 -18.60
CA THR A 6 -1.64 -11.06 -19.48
C THR A 6 -1.01 -9.78 -18.91
N ALA A 7 -0.85 -8.75 -19.73
CA ALA A 7 -0.46 -7.41 -19.25
C ALA A 7 -1.50 -6.82 -18.30
N ARG A 8 -2.78 -7.16 -18.49
CA ARG A 8 -3.88 -6.76 -17.61
C ARG A 8 -3.75 -7.44 -16.25
N ASP A 9 -3.49 -8.74 -16.21
CA ASP A 9 -3.29 -9.51 -14.96
C ASP A 9 -2.15 -8.91 -14.13
N ARG A 10 -1.04 -8.54 -14.78
CA ARG A 10 0.11 -7.91 -14.12
C ARG A 10 -0.27 -6.59 -13.47
N ARG A 11 -1.08 -5.78 -14.15
CA ARG A 11 -1.49 -4.48 -13.65
C ARG A 11 -2.46 -4.60 -12.49
N ILE A 12 -3.45 -5.49 -12.60
CA ILE A 12 -4.40 -5.78 -11.50
C ILE A 12 -3.64 -6.37 -10.30
N ALA A 13 -2.75 -7.35 -10.51
CA ALA A 13 -1.97 -7.93 -9.43
C ALA A 13 -1.10 -6.90 -8.71
N LEU A 14 -0.48 -5.98 -9.45
CA LEU A 14 0.29 -4.89 -8.85
C LEU A 14 -0.60 -3.95 -8.03
N HIS A 15 -1.78 -3.63 -8.55
CA HIS A 15 -2.76 -2.77 -7.91
C HIS A 15 -3.21 -3.36 -6.56
N GLU A 16 -3.70 -4.61 -6.55
CA GLU A 16 -4.15 -5.29 -5.34
C GLU A 16 -2.98 -5.52 -4.36
N ALA A 17 -1.81 -5.91 -4.86
CA ALA A 17 -0.62 -6.06 -4.02
C ALA A 17 -0.20 -4.75 -3.33
N ALA A 18 -0.49 -3.59 -3.93
CA ALA A 18 -0.19 -2.30 -3.34
C ALA A 18 -1.09 -2.00 -2.14
N HIS A 19 -2.40 -2.28 -2.25
CA HIS A 19 -3.31 -2.19 -1.10
C HIS A 19 -2.83 -3.08 0.04
N LEU A 20 -2.54 -4.35 -0.25
CA LEU A 20 -2.01 -5.29 0.75
C LEU A 20 -0.71 -4.78 1.41
N THR A 21 0.23 -4.29 0.60
CA THR A 21 1.54 -3.82 1.08
C THR A 21 1.38 -2.61 2.00
N VAL A 22 0.60 -1.61 1.58
CA VAL A 22 0.39 -0.37 2.34
C VAL A 22 -0.49 -0.64 3.56
N GLY A 23 -1.62 -1.33 3.38
CA GLY A 23 -2.52 -1.66 4.48
C GLY A 23 -1.83 -2.46 5.58
N ARG A 24 -1.06 -3.50 5.24
CA ARG A 24 -0.28 -4.26 6.24
C ARG A 24 0.79 -3.41 6.92
N ALA A 25 1.45 -2.50 6.20
CA ALA A 25 2.40 -1.57 6.80
C ALA A 25 1.74 -0.60 7.80
N LEU A 26 0.46 -0.30 7.61
CA LEU A 26 -0.37 0.51 8.49
C LEU A 26 -1.13 -0.29 9.56
N GLY A 27 -0.95 -1.61 9.61
CA GLY A 27 -1.51 -2.48 10.63
C GLY A 27 -2.87 -3.12 10.29
N ALA A 28 -3.34 -3.01 9.05
CA ALA A 28 -4.60 -3.61 8.63
C ALA A 28 -4.53 -5.15 8.54
N THR A 29 -5.69 -5.78 8.68
CA THR A 29 -5.90 -7.22 8.57
C THR A 29 -6.69 -7.53 7.31
N TYR A 30 -6.17 -8.45 6.49
CA TYR A 30 -6.81 -8.92 5.28
C TYR A 30 -7.32 -10.36 5.44
N GLY A 31 -8.53 -10.60 4.96
CA GLY A 31 -9.10 -11.93 4.76
C GLY A 31 -8.61 -12.56 3.45
N GLY A 32 -8.29 -11.76 2.44
CA GLY A 32 -7.69 -12.20 1.19
C GLY A 32 -7.65 -11.13 0.11
N ALA A 33 -7.12 -11.51 -1.05
CA ALA A 33 -7.12 -10.70 -2.26
C ALA A 33 -7.23 -11.57 -3.52
N THR A 34 -7.84 -11.06 -4.58
CA THR A 34 -7.99 -11.76 -5.86
C THR A 34 -7.75 -10.83 -7.04
N ILE A 35 -7.22 -11.39 -8.13
CA ILE A 35 -7.17 -10.75 -9.46
C ILE A 35 -8.20 -11.36 -10.42
N GLU A 36 -9.02 -12.29 -9.95
CA GLU A 36 -10.14 -12.83 -10.72
C GLU A 36 -11.25 -11.79 -10.78
N GLU A 37 -11.61 -11.36 -11.99
CA GLU A 37 -12.66 -10.37 -12.19
C GLU A 37 -14.04 -10.96 -11.88
N ASP A 38 -14.90 -10.16 -11.26
CA ASP A 38 -16.33 -10.45 -11.16
C ASP A 38 -17.10 -9.23 -11.68
N ALA A 39 -17.56 -9.34 -12.93
CA ALA A 39 -18.33 -8.28 -13.59
C ALA A 39 -19.73 -8.08 -12.97
N ALA A 40 -20.29 -9.07 -12.27
CA ALA A 40 -21.57 -8.93 -11.58
C ALA A 40 -21.41 -8.12 -10.29
N LEU A 41 -20.26 -8.24 -9.63
CA LEU A 41 -19.89 -7.46 -8.45
C LEU A 41 -19.15 -6.16 -8.79
N GLY A 42 -18.72 -5.99 -10.05
CA GLY A 42 -18.20 -4.73 -10.58
C GLY A 42 -16.71 -4.48 -10.34
N PHE A 43 -15.91 -5.53 -10.07
CA PHE A 43 -14.48 -5.38 -9.79
C PHE A 43 -13.59 -6.19 -10.75
N SER A 44 -12.40 -5.66 -11.03
CA SER A 44 -11.36 -6.37 -11.80
C SER A 44 -10.37 -7.13 -10.90
N GLY A 45 -10.25 -6.70 -9.65
CA GLY A 45 -9.56 -7.34 -8.54
C GLY A 45 -10.20 -6.87 -7.24
N LEU A 46 -9.94 -7.55 -6.13
CA LEU A 46 -10.54 -7.22 -4.85
C LEU A 46 -9.65 -7.63 -3.70
N CYS A 47 -9.45 -6.73 -2.74
CA CYS A 47 -8.98 -7.04 -1.40
C CYS A 47 -10.15 -7.03 -0.41
N TRP A 48 -10.18 -7.98 0.54
CA TRP A 48 -11.20 -8.04 1.60
C TRP A 48 -10.59 -8.41 2.95
N GLY A 49 -11.32 -8.18 4.03
CA GLY A 49 -10.88 -8.46 5.40
C GLY A 49 -11.76 -7.76 6.43
N PRO A 50 -11.58 -8.01 7.73
CA PRO A 50 -12.41 -7.39 8.78
C PRO A 50 -12.33 -5.85 8.80
N ASP A 51 -11.22 -5.29 8.31
CA ASP A 51 -11.02 -3.84 8.19
C ASP A 51 -11.56 -3.27 6.86
N PHE A 52 -11.98 -4.15 5.94
CA PHE A 52 -12.37 -3.86 4.55
C PHE A 52 -13.75 -4.39 4.17
N GLU A 53 -14.35 -5.22 5.04
CA GLU A 53 -15.76 -5.57 4.95
C GLU A 53 -16.51 -4.27 4.81
N SER A 54 -17.30 -4.23 3.75
CA SER A 54 -18.02 -3.13 3.17
C SER A 54 -18.97 -2.41 4.13
N ARG A 55 -18.49 -1.89 5.26
CA ARG A 55 -19.22 -0.88 6.02
C ARG A 55 -19.50 0.34 5.15
N PHE A 56 -18.79 0.48 4.02
CA PHE A 56 -19.00 1.47 2.98
C PHE A 56 -19.37 0.92 1.60
N ALA A 57 -19.26 -0.37 1.29
CA ALA A 57 -19.76 -0.89 -0.01
C ALA A 57 -21.26 -1.19 0.12
N GLY A 58 -22.03 -0.33 -0.55
CA GLY A 58 -23.44 -0.03 -0.34
C GLY A 58 -23.64 1.44 -0.75
N GLU A 59 -24.75 2.09 -0.41
CA GLU A 59 -24.76 3.55 -0.43
C GLU A 59 -23.79 4.05 0.67
N ALA A 60 -22.48 4.08 0.35
CA ALA A 60 -21.38 4.60 1.17
C ALA A 60 -21.72 5.99 1.74
N SER A 61 -22.62 6.70 1.05
CA SER A 61 -23.16 7.98 1.48
C SER A 61 -23.82 7.88 2.85
N THR A 62 -24.53 6.80 3.21
CA THR A 62 -25.32 6.77 4.45
C THR A 62 -24.47 6.79 5.73
N VAL A 63 -23.37 6.03 5.79
CA VAL A 63 -22.50 5.99 6.98
C VAL A 63 -21.63 7.25 7.05
N ILE A 64 -21.09 7.71 5.92
CA ILE A 64 -20.27 8.92 5.87
C ILE A 64 -21.12 10.15 6.19
N GLU A 65 -22.36 10.24 5.70
CA GLU A 65 -23.32 11.30 6.06
C GLU A 65 -23.68 11.27 7.54
N GLN A 66 -23.83 10.09 8.14
CA GLN A 66 -24.06 9.95 9.58
C GLN A 66 -22.86 10.43 10.39
N ILE A 67 -21.64 10.09 9.98
CA ILE A 67 -20.42 10.54 10.64
C ILE A 67 -20.23 12.05 10.47
N ASP A 68 -20.52 12.60 9.29
CA ASP A 68 -20.40 14.03 9.00
C ASP A 68 -21.22 14.88 9.99
N GLN A 69 -22.42 14.41 10.37
CA GLN A 69 -23.26 15.07 11.38
C GLN A 69 -22.66 15.07 12.80
N LEU A 70 -21.71 14.16 13.07
CA LEU A 70 -21.01 14.03 14.34
C LEU A 70 -19.64 14.73 14.32
N MET A 71 -19.20 15.24 13.16
CA MET A 71 -17.90 15.91 13.06
C MET A 71 -17.95 17.31 13.69
N PRO A 72 -16.87 17.74 14.36
CA PRO A 72 -16.78 19.07 14.97
C PRO A 72 -16.90 20.19 13.93
N GLY A 73 -17.67 21.23 14.26
CA GLY A 73 -17.84 22.42 13.45
C GLY A 73 -16.71 23.44 13.64
N ASP A 74 -16.90 24.64 13.08
CA ASP A 74 -15.95 25.73 13.22
C ASP A 74 -15.89 26.22 14.68
N GLY A 75 -14.70 26.14 15.27
CA GLY A 75 -14.45 26.55 16.65
C GLY A 75 -14.55 25.42 17.69
N ASP A 76 -15.01 24.24 17.29
CA ASP A 76 -15.07 23.07 18.16
C ASP A 76 -13.70 22.38 18.29
N ALA A 77 -13.46 21.77 19.46
CA ALA A 77 -12.29 20.93 19.66
C ALA A 77 -12.42 19.62 18.87
N ARG A 78 -11.29 19.07 18.41
CA ARG A 78 -11.25 17.85 17.59
C ARG A 78 -10.73 16.62 18.33
N ASP A 79 -10.44 16.75 19.63
CA ASP A 79 -9.82 15.69 20.42
C ASP A 79 -10.72 14.45 20.55
N GLU A 80 -12.03 14.66 20.70
CA GLU A 80 -13.01 13.57 20.88
C GLU A 80 -13.22 12.71 19.63
N VAL A 81 -12.84 13.22 18.45
CA VAL A 81 -12.96 12.52 17.17
C VAL A 81 -11.61 12.16 16.55
N ALA A 82 -10.52 12.25 17.31
CA ALA A 82 -9.17 12.01 16.81
C ALA A 82 -9.00 10.63 16.13
N GLU A 83 -9.72 9.61 16.62
CA GLU A 83 -9.75 8.28 16.01
C GLU A 83 -10.32 8.27 14.59
N ILE A 84 -11.29 9.14 14.29
CA ILE A 84 -11.86 9.30 12.96
C ILE A 84 -10.82 9.91 12.02
N TYR A 85 -10.08 10.93 12.47
CA TYR A 85 -8.99 11.52 11.68
C TYR A 85 -7.92 10.49 11.35
N GLN A 86 -7.51 9.70 12.34
CA GLN A 86 -6.54 8.63 12.16
C GLN A 86 -7.05 7.56 11.19
N HIS A 87 -8.31 7.14 11.33
CA HIS A 87 -8.93 6.16 10.45
C HIS A 87 -9.02 6.66 9.01
N VAL A 88 -9.51 7.89 8.80
CA VAL A 88 -9.59 8.50 7.46
C VAL A 88 -8.21 8.62 6.83
N PHE A 89 -7.21 9.12 7.56
CA PHE A 89 -5.85 9.20 7.04
C PHE A 89 -5.34 7.83 6.60
N THR A 90 -5.44 6.83 7.48
CA THR A 90 -4.97 5.45 7.21
C THR A 90 -5.66 4.88 5.97
N ARG A 91 -6.99 5.01 5.89
CA ARG A 91 -7.78 4.46 4.79
C ARG A 91 -7.53 5.17 3.47
N VAL A 92 -7.37 6.50 3.46
CA VAL A 92 -7.06 7.24 2.24
C VAL A 92 -5.64 6.92 1.74
N VAL A 93 -4.65 6.76 2.63
CA VAL A 93 -3.30 6.29 2.24
C VAL A 93 -3.39 4.94 1.52
N GLU A 94 -4.17 4.00 2.06
CA GLU A 94 -4.35 2.70 1.42
C GLU A 94 -5.11 2.77 0.09
N LEU A 95 -6.22 3.52 -0.01
CA LEU A 95 -7.01 3.67 -1.24
C LEU A 95 -6.16 4.25 -2.38
N THR A 96 -5.23 5.15 -2.07
CA THR A 96 -4.31 5.69 -3.09
C THR A 96 -3.23 4.71 -3.54
N ALA A 97 -2.98 3.62 -2.79
CA ALA A 97 -1.84 2.74 -3.00
C ALA A 97 -1.83 2.06 -4.38
N GLY A 98 -2.96 1.51 -4.83
CA GLY A 98 -3.08 0.87 -6.14
C GLY A 98 -2.67 1.79 -7.29
N SER A 99 -3.22 3.02 -7.28
CA SER A 99 -2.87 4.05 -8.27
C SER A 99 -1.40 4.47 -8.20
N GLU A 100 -0.82 4.63 -7.02
CA GLU A 100 0.59 5.01 -6.88
C GLU A 100 1.55 3.90 -7.33
N ALA A 101 1.23 2.63 -7.03
CA ALA A 101 2.02 1.50 -7.52
C ALA A 101 2.01 1.42 -9.05
N GLU A 102 0.85 1.66 -9.67
CA GLU A 102 0.75 1.72 -11.12
C GLU A 102 1.55 2.87 -11.72
N LYS A 103 1.51 4.08 -11.14
CA LYS A 103 2.33 5.21 -11.60
C LYS A 103 3.82 4.90 -11.51
N LEU A 104 4.26 4.25 -10.42
CA LEU A 104 5.66 3.85 -10.24
C LEU A 104 6.15 2.87 -11.32
N HIS A 105 5.29 1.95 -11.79
CA HIS A 105 5.68 0.88 -12.70
C HIS A 105 5.33 1.13 -14.17
N PHE A 106 4.24 1.85 -14.44
CA PHE A 106 3.69 2.06 -15.79
C PHE A 106 3.67 3.53 -16.21
N GLY A 107 4.06 4.47 -15.33
CA GLY A 107 4.09 5.91 -15.59
C GLY A 107 2.74 6.62 -15.43
N GLU A 108 1.63 5.86 -15.46
CA GLU A 108 0.28 6.37 -15.25
C GLU A 108 -0.60 5.31 -14.57
N ALA A 109 -1.64 5.75 -13.86
CA ALA A 109 -2.64 4.87 -13.24
C ALA A 109 -3.86 4.68 -14.15
N TRP A 110 -4.52 3.53 -14.04
CA TRP A 110 -5.84 3.27 -14.61
C TRP A 110 -6.89 4.01 -13.79
N ALA A 111 -8.09 4.11 -14.37
CA ALA A 111 -9.22 4.71 -13.67
C ALA A 111 -9.69 3.80 -12.54
N ALA A 112 -9.18 4.04 -11.33
CA ALA A 112 -9.62 3.40 -10.09
C ALA A 112 -10.85 4.13 -9.54
N SER A 113 -11.98 4.06 -10.26
CA SER A 113 -13.15 4.92 -10.00
C SER A 113 -13.75 4.72 -8.60
N ASP A 114 -13.74 3.49 -8.10
CA ASP A 114 -14.26 3.17 -6.77
C ASP A 114 -13.36 3.72 -5.66
N ASP A 115 -12.04 3.47 -5.72
CA ASP A 115 -11.09 4.03 -4.75
C ASP A 115 -11.14 5.56 -4.74
N ARG A 116 -11.16 6.17 -5.94
CA ARG A 116 -11.28 7.63 -6.13
C ARG A 116 -12.59 8.20 -5.61
N GLN A 117 -13.66 7.40 -5.55
CA GLN A 117 -14.91 7.81 -4.95
C GLN A 117 -14.81 7.75 -3.41
N GLN A 118 -14.36 6.61 -2.87
CA GLN A 118 -14.24 6.39 -1.43
C GLN A 118 -13.30 7.40 -0.76
N GLU A 119 -12.12 7.64 -1.34
CA GLU A 119 -11.14 8.55 -0.73
C GLU A 119 -11.65 10.00 -0.68
N ARG A 120 -12.43 10.43 -1.68
CA ARG A 120 -13.03 11.77 -1.72
C ARG A 120 -14.15 11.90 -0.70
N GLN A 121 -14.93 10.84 -0.48
CA GLN A 121 -15.96 10.85 0.54
C GLN A 121 -15.33 10.93 1.94
N LEU A 122 -14.28 10.15 2.20
CA LEU A 122 -13.54 10.19 3.47
C LEU A 122 -12.84 11.53 3.69
N ALA A 123 -12.17 12.08 2.68
CA ALA A 123 -11.47 13.35 2.80
C ALA A 123 -12.40 14.51 3.23
N ARG A 124 -13.67 14.50 2.79
CA ARG A 124 -14.65 15.53 3.16
C ARG A 124 -14.97 15.58 4.66
N LEU A 125 -14.78 14.48 5.39
CA LEU A 125 -14.93 14.46 6.85
C LEU A 125 -13.85 15.30 7.56
N ILE A 126 -12.69 15.48 6.92
CA ILE A 126 -11.51 16.10 7.52
C ILE A 126 -11.40 17.56 7.10
N VAL A 127 -11.73 17.85 5.84
CA VAL A 127 -11.55 19.16 5.22
C VAL A 127 -12.80 19.64 4.49
N SER A 128 -13.09 20.93 4.63
CA SER A 128 -14.37 21.53 4.25
C SER A 128 -14.50 21.92 2.78
N SER A 129 -13.40 21.97 2.01
CA SER A 129 -13.43 22.38 0.60
C SER A 129 -12.92 21.28 -0.34
N PRO A 130 -13.43 21.20 -1.58
CA PRO A 130 -12.95 20.25 -2.57
C PRO A 130 -11.44 20.38 -2.86
N GLN A 131 -10.92 21.61 -2.87
CA GLN A 131 -9.50 21.85 -3.08
C GLN A 131 -8.65 21.29 -1.92
N ALA A 132 -9.11 21.48 -0.68
CA ALA A 132 -8.42 20.92 0.48
C ALA A 132 -8.51 19.39 0.48
N ALA A 133 -9.63 18.80 0.02
CA ALA A 133 -9.78 17.35 -0.08
C ALA A 133 -8.76 16.75 -1.06
N GLU A 134 -8.59 17.35 -2.25
CA GLU A 134 -7.58 16.89 -3.21
C GLU A 134 -6.15 17.09 -2.68
N ALA A 135 -5.87 18.17 -1.93
CA ALA A 135 -4.57 18.36 -1.28
C ALA A 135 -4.29 17.30 -0.19
N PHE A 136 -5.30 16.95 0.61
CA PHE A 136 -5.22 15.89 1.61
C PHE A 136 -4.97 14.52 0.96
N ILE A 137 -5.72 14.19 -0.09
CA ILE A 137 -5.53 12.96 -0.87
C ILE A 137 -4.13 12.92 -1.48
N ALA A 138 -3.62 14.04 -2.03
CA ALA A 138 -2.27 14.10 -2.59
C ALA A 138 -1.18 13.87 -1.53
N ALA A 139 -1.38 14.35 -0.30
CA ALA A 139 -0.48 14.06 0.81
C ALA A 139 -0.51 12.57 1.18
N CYS A 140 -1.70 11.96 1.25
CA CYS A 140 -1.86 10.53 1.51
C CYS A 140 -1.24 9.67 0.40
N ALA A 141 -1.41 10.05 -0.87
CA ALA A 141 -0.76 9.40 -2.01
C ALA A 141 0.77 9.48 -1.93
N SER A 142 1.31 10.62 -1.48
CA SER A 142 2.76 10.76 -1.27
C SER A 142 3.27 9.81 -0.17
N GLU A 143 2.49 9.62 0.90
CA GLU A 143 2.81 8.66 1.96
C GLU A 143 2.71 7.21 1.45
N ALA A 144 1.66 6.87 0.71
CA ALA A 144 1.49 5.55 0.10
C ALA A 144 2.67 5.21 -0.80
N ARG A 145 3.07 6.17 -1.66
CA ARG A 145 4.26 6.05 -2.52
C ARG A 145 5.53 5.81 -1.71
N ALA A 146 5.78 6.57 -0.65
CA ALA A 146 6.97 6.39 0.19
C ALA A 146 7.00 5.00 0.85
N ILE A 147 5.84 4.48 1.29
CA ILE A 147 5.71 3.12 1.81
C ILE A 147 6.02 2.10 0.72
N LEU A 148 5.45 2.25 -0.47
CA LEU A 148 5.65 1.34 -1.62
C LEU A 148 7.11 1.30 -2.06
N GLU A 149 7.79 2.45 -2.17
CA GLU A 149 9.20 2.51 -2.53
C GLU A 149 10.08 1.82 -1.46
N ARG A 150 9.79 2.05 -0.18
CA ARG A 150 10.50 1.41 0.94
C ARG A 150 10.25 -0.11 0.99
N LEU A 151 9.06 -0.55 0.62
CA LEU A 151 8.62 -1.94 0.67
C LEU A 151 8.50 -2.58 -0.72
N ALA A 152 9.28 -2.10 -1.70
CA ALA A 152 9.21 -2.59 -3.08
C ALA A 152 9.37 -4.11 -3.19
N HIS A 153 10.26 -4.71 -2.39
CA HIS A 153 10.46 -6.16 -2.32
C HIS A 153 9.22 -6.94 -1.83
N VAL A 154 8.39 -6.34 -0.97
CA VAL A 154 7.11 -6.93 -0.53
C VAL A 154 6.06 -6.80 -1.63
N LEU A 155 5.96 -5.63 -2.25
CA LEU A 155 5.07 -5.37 -3.38
C LEU A 155 5.33 -6.37 -4.53
N GLU A 156 6.60 -6.54 -4.92
CA GLU A 156 7.02 -7.50 -5.95
C GLU A 156 6.63 -8.94 -5.58
N ALA A 157 6.85 -9.35 -4.32
CA ALA A 157 6.54 -10.69 -3.86
C ALA A 157 5.03 -10.97 -3.85
N LEU A 158 4.21 -10.03 -3.37
CA LEU A 158 2.76 -10.14 -3.38
C LEU A 158 2.19 -10.12 -4.80
N THR A 159 2.74 -9.27 -5.68
CA THR A 159 2.37 -9.24 -7.10
C THR A 159 2.63 -10.60 -7.75
N ALA A 160 3.82 -11.19 -7.52
CA ALA A 160 4.17 -12.49 -8.05
C ALA A 160 3.29 -13.61 -7.47
N ALA A 161 2.94 -13.54 -6.19
CA ALA A 161 2.04 -14.49 -5.54
C ALA A 161 0.63 -14.43 -6.13
N LEU A 162 0.06 -13.23 -6.32
CA LEU A 162 -1.24 -13.04 -6.98
C LEU A 162 -1.24 -13.54 -8.42
N LEU A 163 -0.18 -13.27 -9.18
CA LEU A 163 -0.05 -13.78 -10.55
C LEU A 163 0.00 -15.32 -10.61
N THR A 164 0.55 -15.95 -9.58
CA THR A 164 0.70 -17.41 -9.51
C THR A 164 -0.57 -18.10 -9.02
N HIS A 165 -1.20 -17.55 -7.98
CA HIS A 165 -2.32 -18.18 -7.27
C HIS A 165 -3.69 -17.65 -7.70
N ARG A 166 -3.73 -16.50 -8.38
CA ARG A 166 -4.91 -15.69 -8.74
C ARG A 166 -5.66 -15.12 -7.54
N THR A 167 -5.78 -15.91 -6.48
CA THR A 167 -6.38 -15.55 -5.20
C THR A 167 -5.46 -15.94 -4.05
N LEU A 168 -5.33 -15.07 -3.06
CA LEU A 168 -4.62 -15.30 -1.81
C LEU A 168 -5.59 -15.17 -0.64
N ASP A 169 -5.50 -16.06 0.33
CA ASP A 169 -6.10 -15.84 1.65
C ASP A 169 -5.19 -15.00 2.56
N GLY A 170 -5.72 -14.57 3.70
CA GLY A 170 -4.99 -13.76 4.68
C GLY A 170 -3.68 -14.40 5.17
N ALA A 171 -3.64 -15.72 5.32
CA ALA A 171 -2.45 -16.44 5.79
C ALA A 171 -1.37 -16.50 4.70
N GLN A 172 -1.76 -16.71 3.44
CA GLN A 172 -0.85 -16.68 2.30
C GLN A 172 -0.25 -15.29 2.08
N ILE A 173 -1.02 -14.23 2.34
CA ILE A 173 -0.53 -12.84 2.34
C ILE A 173 0.56 -12.68 3.40
N ASP A 174 0.28 -13.06 4.65
CA ASP A 174 1.22 -12.91 5.77
C ASP A 174 2.50 -13.74 5.58
N GLU A 175 2.38 -14.97 5.08
CA GLU A 175 3.53 -15.81 4.76
C GLU A 175 4.38 -15.17 3.65
N THR A 176 3.74 -14.62 2.61
CA THR A 176 4.44 -13.98 1.49
C THR A 176 5.21 -12.75 1.96
N ILE A 177 4.59 -11.90 2.78
CA ILE A 177 5.25 -10.73 3.38
C ILE A 177 6.42 -11.17 4.26
N SER A 178 6.21 -12.12 5.15
CA SER A 178 7.24 -12.62 6.07
C SER A 178 8.45 -13.17 5.32
N ARG A 179 8.23 -13.98 4.28
CA ARG A 179 9.31 -14.51 3.42
C ARG A 179 10.03 -13.41 2.66
N ALA A 180 9.32 -12.42 2.12
CA ALA A 180 9.91 -11.29 1.40
C ALA A 180 10.83 -10.46 2.31
N VAL A 181 10.37 -10.13 3.51
CA VAL A 181 11.14 -9.39 4.51
C VAL A 181 12.38 -10.18 4.95
N ALA A 182 12.23 -11.46 5.28
CA ALA A 182 13.35 -12.32 5.68
C ALA A 182 14.40 -12.43 4.55
N THR A 183 13.94 -12.56 3.30
CA THR A 183 14.84 -12.61 2.13
C THR A 183 15.61 -11.31 1.96
N ARG A 184 14.95 -10.15 2.13
CA ARG A 184 15.59 -8.84 2.04
C ARG A 184 16.63 -8.63 3.14
N GLN A 185 16.29 -8.99 4.38
CA GLN A 185 17.21 -8.89 5.51
C GLN A 185 18.49 -9.72 5.29
N LEU A 186 18.35 -10.95 4.76
CA LEU A 186 19.49 -11.79 4.41
C LEU A 186 20.37 -11.17 3.31
N ALA A 187 19.76 -10.53 2.31
CA ALA A 187 20.50 -9.85 1.24
C ALA A 187 21.27 -8.63 1.77
N ASP A 188 20.62 -7.79 2.57
CA ASP A 188 21.23 -6.60 3.18
C ASP A 188 22.38 -6.99 4.12
N ASP A 189 22.22 -8.06 4.90
CA ASP A 189 23.27 -8.61 5.76
C ASP A 189 24.49 -9.09 4.96
N ARG A 190 24.27 -9.78 3.84
CA ARG A 190 25.36 -10.22 2.95
C ARG A 190 26.09 -9.02 2.34
N GLU A 191 25.37 -7.97 1.96
CA GLU A 191 25.99 -6.76 1.45
C GLU A 191 26.82 -6.04 2.53
N ARG A 192 26.27 -5.89 3.75
CA ARG A 192 26.97 -5.30 4.89
C ARG A 192 28.28 -6.04 5.18
N ARG A 193 28.25 -7.38 5.19
CA ARG A 193 29.46 -8.21 5.41
C ARG A 193 30.49 -8.03 4.30
N ARG A 194 30.07 -7.97 3.03
CA ARG A 194 30.98 -7.69 1.91
C ARG A 194 31.63 -6.32 2.03
N ARG A 195 30.85 -5.29 2.38
CA ARG A 195 31.36 -3.93 2.60
C ARG A 195 32.36 -3.88 3.76
N TRP A 196 32.07 -4.59 4.85
CA TRP A 196 33.00 -4.68 5.98
C TRP A 196 34.32 -5.37 5.60
N GLN A 197 34.27 -6.46 4.83
CA GLN A 197 35.47 -7.13 4.34
C GLN A 197 36.33 -6.19 3.49
N GLN A 198 35.72 -5.41 2.60
CA GLN A 198 36.45 -4.42 1.79
C GLN A 198 37.14 -3.35 2.64
N VAL A 199 36.53 -2.93 3.75
CA VAL A 199 37.14 -1.98 4.70
C VAL A 199 38.35 -2.61 5.40
N LEU A 200 38.25 -3.87 5.82
CA LEU A 200 39.38 -4.60 6.42
C LEU A 200 40.53 -4.75 5.43
N ASP A 201 40.25 -5.20 4.20
CA ASP A 201 41.26 -5.39 3.15
C ASP A 201 41.98 -4.07 2.80
N SER A 202 41.22 -2.96 2.76
CA SER A 202 41.76 -1.61 2.54
C SER A 202 42.63 -1.13 3.70
N ALA A 203 42.22 -1.40 4.95
CA ALA A 203 42.97 -1.03 6.14
C ALA A 203 44.28 -1.81 6.27
N ASP A 204 44.28 -3.10 5.90
CA ASP A 204 45.49 -3.92 5.87
C ASP A 204 46.44 -3.47 4.77
N SER A 205 45.90 -3.06 3.60
CA SER A 205 46.70 -2.48 2.51
C SER A 205 47.38 -1.16 2.92
N PHE A 206 46.67 -0.28 3.64
CA PHE A 206 47.23 0.98 4.15
C PHE A 206 48.35 0.76 5.17
N LYS A 207 48.23 -0.24 6.06
CA LYS A 207 49.28 -0.60 7.01
C LYS A 207 50.51 -1.23 6.33
N ALA A 208 50.34 -1.82 5.15
CA ALA A 208 51.40 -2.46 4.40
C ALA A 208 52.20 -1.48 3.51
N GLU A 209 51.78 -0.22 3.36
CA GLU A 209 52.56 0.80 2.67
C GLU A 209 53.71 1.31 3.57
N PRO A 210 54.98 1.04 3.22
CA PRO A 210 56.11 1.58 3.97
C PRO A 210 56.22 3.08 3.70
N TYR A 211 56.47 3.86 4.75
CA TYR A 211 56.75 5.29 4.69
C TYR A 211 57.87 5.54 3.66
N ARG A 212 57.52 6.09 2.49
CA ARG A 212 58.52 6.54 1.50
C ARG A 212 59.13 7.84 2.05
N ALA A 213 60.26 7.71 2.72
CA ALA A 213 61.17 8.80 3.08
C ALA A 213 61.94 9.30 1.84
#